data_AF-A0A822BW06-F1
#
_entry.id   AF-A0A822BW06-F1
#
_cell.length_a   1.000
_cell.length_b   1.000
_cell.length_c   1.000
_cell.angle_alpha   90.00
_cell.angle_beta   90.00
_cell.angle_gamma   90.00
#
_symmetry.space_group_name_H-M   'P 1'
#
loop_
_entity.id
_entity.type
_entity.pdbx_description
1 polymer ?
#
loop_
_entity_poly.entity_id
_entity_poly.type
_entity_poly.pdbx_seq_one_letter_code
_entity_poly.pdbx_strand_id
1 'polypeptide(L)'
;MTTLPSARPKSDGSINILLLGESGVGKSTFINAFVNYLKFDKLKAAEKNPIVLIPVSFIMTTDDNFTEHVVKFEGNDTLSNEDHDNLGHSVTQH
;
A
#
# COMPACT_ATOMS: atom_id res chain seq x y z
N MET A 1 -9.94 -32.72 -28.19
CA MET A 1 -9.53 -31.41 -28.74
C MET A 1 -10.42 -30.36 -28.08
N THR A 2 -9.99 -29.80 -26.96
CA THR A 2 -10.84 -28.94 -26.10
C THR A 2 -10.55 -27.50 -26.45
N THR A 3 -11.50 -26.82 -27.08
CA THR A 3 -11.41 -25.41 -27.45
C THR A 3 -11.46 -24.55 -26.19
N LEU A 4 -10.43 -23.74 -25.95
CA LEU A 4 -10.44 -22.70 -24.92
C LEU A 4 -11.53 -21.67 -25.25
N PRO A 5 -12.30 -21.17 -24.27
CA PRO A 5 -13.31 -20.15 -24.53
C PRO A 5 -12.64 -18.84 -24.96
N SER A 6 -12.87 -18.46 -26.21
CA SER A 6 -12.36 -17.24 -26.87
C SER A 6 -13.19 -15.98 -26.57
N ALA A 7 -13.70 -15.84 -25.35
CA ALA A 7 -14.43 -14.64 -24.96
C ALA A 7 -13.49 -13.73 -24.16
N ARG A 8 -13.00 -12.64 -24.77
CA ARG A 8 -12.44 -11.53 -23.99
C ARG A 8 -13.58 -11.01 -23.09
N PRO A 9 -13.42 -11.02 -21.75
CA PRO A 9 -14.42 -10.46 -20.85
C PRO A 9 -14.69 -9.00 -21.26
N LYS A 10 -15.96 -8.57 -21.23
CA LYS A 10 -16.30 -7.14 -21.35
C LYS A 10 -15.55 -6.40 -20.24
N SER A 11 -14.65 -5.49 -20.61
CA SER A 11 -14.02 -4.62 -19.63
C SER A 11 -15.07 -3.66 -19.09
N ASP A 12 -15.31 -3.69 -17.78
CA ASP A 12 -16.13 -2.74 -17.02
C ASP A 12 -15.52 -1.32 -16.95
N GLY A 13 -14.44 -1.07 -17.70
CA GLY A 13 -13.65 0.17 -17.63
C GLY A 13 -12.65 0.18 -16.48
N SER A 14 -12.55 -0.90 -15.70
CA SER A 14 -11.52 -1.03 -14.66
C SER A 14 -10.13 -1.24 -15.26
N ILE A 15 -9.13 -0.74 -14.54
CA ILE A 15 -7.72 -0.99 -14.82
C ILE A 15 -7.19 -1.85 -13.69
N ASN A 16 -6.71 -3.04 -14.02
CA ASN A 16 -6.02 -3.91 -13.09
C ASN A 16 -4.52 -3.60 -13.12
N ILE A 17 -3.97 -3.20 -11.98
CA ILE A 17 -2.55 -2.88 -11.82
C ILE A 17 -1.92 -3.94 -10.94
N LEU A 18 -0.89 -4.62 -11.45
CA LEU A 18 -0.09 -5.59 -10.69
C LEU A 18 1.22 -4.93 -10.25
N LEU A 19 1.43 -4.82 -8.94
CA LEU A 19 2.67 -4.32 -8.35
C LEU A 19 3.53 -5.50 -7.90
N LEU A 20 4.75 -5.59 -8.45
CA LEU A 20 5.71 -6.66 -8.16
C LEU A 20 6.94 -6.09 -7.46
N GLY A 21 7.49 -6.87 -6.53
CA GLY A 21 8.71 -6.54 -5.80
C GLY A 21 8.83 -7.40 -4.54
N GLU A 22 10.04 -7.50 -4.00
CA GLU A 22 10.34 -8.27 -2.78
C GLU A 22 9.57 -7.75 -1.56
N SER A 23 9.48 -8.54 -0.49
CA SER A 23 8.87 -8.09 0.78
C SER A 23 9.64 -6.89 1.35
N GLY A 24 8.93 -5.97 2.02
CA GLY A 24 9.55 -4.77 2.61
C GLY A 24 9.93 -3.65 1.63
N VAL A 25 9.82 -3.84 0.31
CA VAL A 25 10.18 -2.79 -0.69
C VAL A 25 9.20 -1.59 -0.71
N GLY A 26 8.13 -1.61 0.09
CA GLY A 26 7.19 -0.49 0.22
C GLY A 26 5.98 -0.51 -0.72
N LYS A 27 5.59 -1.68 -1.25
CA LYS A 27 4.41 -1.81 -2.14
C LYS A 27 3.12 -1.30 -1.49
N SER A 28 2.85 -1.66 -0.22
CA SER A 28 1.67 -1.19 0.53
C SER A 28 1.70 0.33 0.75
N THR A 29 2.87 0.86 1.11
CA THR A 29 3.09 2.30 1.25
C THR A 29 2.83 3.03 -0.07
N PHE A 30 3.27 2.48 -1.20
CA PHE A 30 3.01 3.02 -2.52
C PHE A 30 1.52 3.06 -2.85
N ILE A 31 0.75 2.00 -2.55
CA ILE A 31 -0.71 1.98 -2.79
C ILE A 31 -1.39 3.11 -2.02
N ASN A 32 -1.08 3.28 -0.73
CA ASN A 32 -1.64 4.37 0.07
C ASN A 32 -1.27 5.75 -0.52
N ALA A 33 0.00 5.95 -0.87
CA ALA A 33 0.46 7.21 -1.46
C ALA A 33 -0.22 7.50 -2.82
N PHE A 34 -0.35 6.48 -3.67
CA PHE A 34 -0.95 6.60 -5.00
C PHE A 34 -2.43 7.00 -4.92
N VAL A 35 -3.18 6.44 -3.97
CA VAL A 35 -4.59 6.82 -3.77
C VAL A 35 -4.71 8.26 -3.28
N ASN A 36 -3.85 8.70 -2.36
CA ASN A 36 -3.82 10.09 -1.93
C ASN A 36 -3.44 11.03 -3.07
N TYR A 37 -2.48 10.66 -3.91
CA TYR A 37 -2.09 11.42 -5.09
C TYR A 37 -3.24 11.58 -6.08
N LEU A 38 -4.01 10.53 -6.35
CA LEU A 38 -5.17 10.59 -7.24
C LEU A 38 -6.35 11.38 -6.62
N LYS A 39 -6.48 11.36 -5.30
CA LYS A 39 -7.61 12.01 -4.60
C LYS A 39 -7.40 13.49 -4.36
N PHE A 40 -6.20 13.90 -3.99
CA PHE A 40 -5.91 15.24 -3.51
C PHE A 40 -5.04 16.01 -4.51
N ASP A 41 -5.48 17.21 -4.85
CA ASP A 41 -4.73 18.12 -5.74
C ASP A 41 -3.43 18.63 -5.09
N LYS A 42 -3.36 18.69 -3.76
CA LYS A 42 -2.21 19.21 -3.01
C LYS A 42 -1.89 18.33 -1.81
N LEU A 43 -0.59 18.14 -1.55
CA LEU A 43 -0.09 17.38 -0.41
C LEU A 43 -0.67 17.87 0.93
N LYS A 44 -0.74 19.19 1.13
CA LYS A 44 -1.33 19.80 2.35
C LYS A 44 -2.78 19.38 2.63
N ALA A 45 -3.54 19.00 1.61
CA ALA A 45 -4.89 18.49 1.81
C ALA A 45 -4.88 17.04 2.30
N ALA A 46 -3.96 16.22 1.80
CA ALA A 46 -3.77 14.84 2.22
C ALA A 46 -3.19 14.73 3.65
N GLU A 47 -2.30 15.65 4.04
CA GLU A 47 -1.66 15.66 5.38
C GLU A 47 -2.66 15.69 6.54
N LYS A 48 -3.81 16.35 6.36
CA LYS A 48 -4.80 16.48 7.43
C LYS A 48 -5.61 15.22 7.66
N ASN A 49 -5.99 14.53 6.59
CA ASN A 49 -6.85 13.35 6.62
C ASN A 49 -6.50 12.44 5.43
N PRO A 50 -5.36 11.71 5.50
CA PRO A 50 -4.94 10.86 4.40
C PRO A 50 -5.89 9.66 4.27
N ILE A 51 -6.07 9.18 3.05
CA ILE A 51 -6.74 7.91 2.79
C ILE A 51 -5.73 6.79 3.02
N VAL A 52 -6.01 5.91 3.98
CA VAL A 52 -5.21 4.72 4.27
C VAL A 52 -6.06 3.51 3.90
N LEU A 53 -5.71 2.84 2.80
CA LEU A 53 -6.41 1.62 2.36
C LEU A 53 -5.82 0.37 2.99
N ILE A 54 -4.51 0.34 3.16
CA ILE A 54 -3.77 -0.79 3.72
C ILE A 54 -3.06 -0.29 4.97
N PRO A 55 -3.29 -0.86 6.16
CA PRO A 55 -2.52 -0.51 7.35
C PRO A 55 -1.02 -0.67 7.08
N VAL A 56 -0.22 0.31 7.51
CA VAL A 56 1.25 0.26 7.39
C VAL A 56 1.96 0.80 8.65
N SER A 57 3.12 0.25 8.98
CA SER A 57 3.93 0.56 10.15
C SER A 57 5.40 0.30 9.82
N PHE A 58 6.19 1.36 9.73
CA PHE A 58 7.61 1.28 9.36
C PHE A 58 8.44 2.35 10.06
N ILE A 59 9.75 2.14 10.11
CA ILE A 59 10.69 3.11 10.67
C ILE A 59 11.13 4.07 9.57
N MET A 60 11.08 5.38 9.85
CA MET A 60 11.60 6.44 9.01
C MET A 60 12.70 7.16 9.78
N THR A 61 13.89 7.22 9.19
CA THR A 61 14.99 8.02 9.71
C THR A 61 14.92 9.42 9.12
N THR A 62 14.95 10.44 9.97
CA THR A 62 14.97 11.83 9.56
C THR A 62 16.24 12.53 10.00
N ASP A 63 16.48 13.70 9.42
CA ASP A 63 17.54 14.64 9.79
C ASP A 63 18.98 14.09 9.73
N ASP A 64 19.95 14.95 10.02
CA ASP A 64 21.38 14.60 9.97
C ASP A 64 21.83 13.82 11.21
N ASN A 65 21.00 13.73 12.24
CA ASN A 65 21.27 12.98 13.47
C ASN A 65 20.73 11.54 13.42
N PHE A 66 20.13 11.15 12.30
CA PHE A 66 19.54 9.83 12.10
C PHE A 66 18.45 9.52 13.13
N THR A 67 17.61 10.50 13.45
CA THR A 67 16.49 10.29 14.38
C THR A 67 15.50 9.30 13.77
N GLU A 68 15.24 8.19 14.48
CA GLU A 68 14.28 7.17 14.05
C GLU A 68 12.86 7.51 14.53
N HIS A 69 11.90 7.41 13.60
CA HIS A 69 10.49 7.60 13.86
C HIS A 69 9.70 6.38 13.41
N VAL A 70 8.82 5.87 14.28
CA VAL A 70 7.83 4.88 13.86
C VAL A 70 6.67 5.61 13.19
N VAL A 71 6.51 5.39 11.90
CA VAL A 71 5.37 5.86 11.12
C VAL A 71 4.33 4.75 11.13
N LYS A 72 3.16 5.03 11.71
CA LYS A 72 2.04 4.08 11.78
C LYS A 72 0.77 4.70 11.21
N PHE A 73 0.19 4.01 10.24
CA PHE A 73 -1.10 4.31 9.63
C PHE A 73 -2.02 3.11 9.85
N GLU A 74 -3.02 3.29 10.71
CA GLU A 74 -4.02 2.27 10.98
C GLU A 74 -5.18 2.40 9.99
N GLY A 75 -5.62 1.29 9.42
CA GLY A 75 -6.83 1.23 8.61
C GLY A 75 -8.05 0.87 9.46
N ASN A 76 -9.25 0.99 8.90
CA ASN A 76 -10.50 0.60 9.56
C ASN A 76 -10.71 -0.93 9.64
N ASP A 77 -9.73 -1.73 9.21
CA ASP A 77 -9.93 -3.16 8.91
C ASP A 77 -8.92 -4.09 9.59
N THR A 78 -9.40 -5.28 9.89
CA THR A 78 -8.79 -6.41 10.60
C THR A 78 -7.71 -7.18 9.80
N LEU A 79 -7.20 -6.59 8.73
CA LEU A 79 -6.32 -7.27 7.78
C LEU A 79 -4.89 -7.37 8.34
N SER A 80 -4.42 -8.61 8.53
CA SER A 80 -3.08 -8.97 9.04
C SER A 80 -1.99 -8.83 7.96
N ASN A 81 -1.93 -7.70 7.26
CA ASN A 81 -0.92 -7.46 6.22
C ASN A 81 0.43 -6.99 6.79
N GLU A 82 0.50 -6.76 8.10
CA GLU A 82 1.69 -6.32 8.82
C GLU A 82 2.04 -7.24 9.96
N ASP A 83 3.34 -7.43 10.15
CA ASP A 83 3.87 -8.13 11.31
C ASP A 83 3.97 -7.10 12.43
N HIS A 84 3.04 -7.19 13.38
CA HIS A 84 2.99 -6.24 14.50
C HIS A 84 4.08 -6.55 15.55
N ASP A 85 4.70 -7.72 15.48
CA ASP A 85 5.80 -8.12 16.35
C ASP A 85 7.16 -7.66 15.77
N ASN A 86 7.26 -7.49 14.44
CA ASN A 86 8.45 -6.96 13.75
C ASN A 86 8.13 -5.74 12.86
N LEU A 87 8.38 -4.54 13.38
CA LEU A 87 8.17 -3.27 12.67
C LEU A 87 8.82 -3.26 11.27
N GLY A 88 8.06 -2.82 10.25
CA GLY A 88 8.54 -2.73 8.86
C GLY A 88 8.48 -4.04 8.07
N HIS A 89 8.08 -5.15 8.69
CA HIS A 89 7.88 -6.42 7.99
C HIS A 89 6.45 -6.55 7.48
N SER A 90 6.30 -6.75 6.16
CA SER A 90 5.02 -7.14 5.56
C SER A 90 4.78 -8.63 5.75
N VAL A 91 3.56 -9.01 6.15
CA VAL A 91 3.13 -10.42 6.17
C VAL A 91 2.64 -10.78 4.78
N THR A 92 3.57 -11.13 3.90
CA THR A 92 3.22 -11.66 2.57
C THR A 92 3.71 -13.10 2.49
N GLN A 93 2.76 -14.03 2.63
CA GLN A 93 2.85 -15.50 2.62
C GLN A 93 3.00 -16.19 3.99
N HIS A 94 2.16 -17.23 4.16
CA HIS A 94 2.30 -18.30 5.16
C HIS A 94 2.97 -19.51 4.52
#